data_AF-A0A2T0MU58-F1
#
_entry.id   AF-A0A2T0MU58-F1
#
_cell.length_a   1.000
_cell.length_b   1.000
_cell.length_c   1.000
_cell.angle_alpha   90.00
_cell.angle_beta   90.00
_cell.angle_gamma   90.00
#
_symmetry.space_group_name_H-M   'P 1'
#
loop_
_entity.id
_entity.type
_entity.pdbx_description
1 polymer ?
#
loop_
_entity_poly.entity_id
_entity_poly.type
_entity_poly.pdbx_seq_one_letter_code
_entity_poly.pdbx_strand_id
1 'polypeptide(L)'
;MWQVATPRLISCVLALATLTTVGACSTGPASPTGGEPRVTGVAGGQGAAPAGTEAGAPSPAALTPEAYKSELETRHKAMSGAITSLAGARGVKALDKRVGRAEEALSGAADALSALAPPETVRAQHEAYVSSLRDFATALGATAGKVGARDLCTSSAVFTDMDDKLTALDEAGQALQEAGDYPADIVSVKAAGKKSRRLGNGSFLRKGTLNGRGSLEIDNGGSRDAVVTAVRGGSKAFSVYVRRKAKFKVKGVRDGSYKIYFTHGSDWEGKTKAFTRDCSFERFEKTVKFKTTFTATQIRWHDWRITLHAITGGNARTKPVDPDDFPGG
;
A
#
# COMPACT_ATOMS: atom_id res chain seq x y z
N MET A 1 10.17 -6.79 -54.54
CA MET A 1 10.38 -5.67 -53.59
C MET A 1 10.87 -6.27 -52.27
N TRP A 2 12.16 -6.13 -51.96
CA TRP A 2 12.76 -6.81 -50.79
C TRP A 2 12.54 -5.94 -49.55
N GLN A 3 11.82 -6.49 -48.57
CA GLN A 3 11.49 -5.83 -47.29
C GLN A 3 12.55 -6.22 -46.26
N VAL A 4 13.24 -5.24 -45.68
CA VAL A 4 14.22 -5.50 -44.61
C VAL A 4 13.87 -4.63 -43.42
N ALA A 5 13.39 -5.25 -42.35
CA ALA A 5 13.29 -4.64 -41.04
C ALA A 5 14.45 -5.18 -40.19
N THR A 6 15.41 -4.33 -39.85
CA THR A 6 16.40 -4.64 -38.82
C THR A 6 15.88 -4.16 -37.47
N PRO A 7 15.59 -5.07 -36.51
CA PRO A 7 15.01 -4.69 -35.23
C PRO A 7 16.01 -3.87 -34.42
N ARG A 8 15.57 -2.72 -33.92
CA ARG A 8 16.35 -1.87 -33.01
C ARG A 8 16.11 -2.32 -31.57
N LEU A 9 17.18 -2.44 -30.78
CA LEU A 9 17.13 -2.97 -29.42
C LEU A 9 17.33 -1.88 -28.36
N ILE A 10 16.45 -1.86 -27.37
CA ILE A 10 16.54 -1.07 -26.14
C ILE A 10 16.45 -2.06 -24.98
N SER A 11 17.59 -2.35 -24.35
CA SER A 11 17.70 -3.31 -23.25
C SER A 11 17.93 -2.58 -21.93
N CYS A 12 17.13 -2.86 -20.90
CA CYS A 12 17.25 -2.21 -19.59
C CYS A 12 18.62 -2.45 -18.92
N VAL A 13 19.16 -1.40 -18.29
CA VAL A 13 20.27 -1.43 -17.32
C VAL A 13 19.77 -0.80 -16.03
N LEU A 14 19.74 -1.57 -14.96
CA LEU A 14 19.64 -1.03 -13.60
C LEU A 14 21.07 -1.02 -13.03
N ALA A 15 21.50 0.14 -12.53
CA ALA A 15 22.70 0.21 -11.72
C ALA A 15 22.40 -0.52 -10.40
N LEU A 16 23.11 -1.62 -10.14
CA LEU A 16 23.14 -2.23 -8.81
C LEU A 16 23.73 -1.21 -7.83
N ALA A 17 22.88 -0.62 -6.99
CA ALA A 17 23.35 0.04 -5.78
C ALA A 17 23.67 -1.08 -4.78
N THR A 18 24.93 -1.51 -4.74
CA THR A 18 25.45 -2.36 -3.68
C THR A 18 25.56 -1.52 -2.40
N LEU A 19 24.56 -1.60 -1.53
CA LEU A 19 24.69 -1.16 -0.15
C LEU A 19 25.57 -2.18 0.59
N THR A 20 26.85 -1.86 0.72
CA THR A 20 27.77 -2.54 1.63
C THR A 20 27.47 -2.08 3.06
N THR A 21 26.67 -2.84 3.80
CA THR A 21 26.58 -2.71 5.26
C THR A 21 27.83 -3.33 5.89
N VAL A 22 28.75 -2.48 6.34
CA VAL A 22 29.86 -2.92 7.18
C VAL A 22 29.28 -3.20 8.57
N GLY A 23 29.06 -4.49 8.86
CA GLY A 23 28.78 -4.97 10.20
C GLY A 23 30.09 -5.13 10.97
N ALA A 24 30.29 -4.33 12.00
CA ALA A 24 31.30 -4.58 13.02
C ALA A 24 30.61 -5.16 14.26
N CYS A 25 30.83 -6.45 14.49
CA CYS A 25 30.56 -7.12 15.76
C CYS A 25 31.79 -6.97 16.66
N SER A 26 31.59 -6.64 17.93
CA SER A 26 32.54 -7.01 18.98
C SER A 26 31.81 -7.10 20.32
N THR A 27 31.92 -8.28 20.92
CA THR A 27 31.26 -8.76 22.15
C THR A 27 32.19 -8.71 23.37
N GLY A 28 31.67 -8.13 24.47
CA GLY A 28 31.89 -8.49 25.90
C GLY A 28 33.20 -8.08 26.61
N PRO A 29 33.32 -8.23 27.96
CA PRO A 29 32.31 -8.45 29.02
C PRO A 29 32.52 -7.66 30.35
N ALA A 30 31.60 -7.92 31.32
CA ALA A 30 31.72 -7.94 32.80
C ALA A 30 31.62 -6.66 33.68
N SER A 31 30.71 -6.76 34.66
CA SER A 31 30.55 -5.91 35.86
C SER A 31 31.61 -6.18 36.95
N PRO A 32 31.80 -5.22 37.89
CA PRO A 32 31.58 -5.50 39.32
C PRO A 32 30.85 -4.32 40.03
N THR A 33 29.88 -4.53 40.94
CA THR A 33 29.95 -4.87 42.39
C THR A 33 30.51 -3.77 43.32
N GLY A 34 29.64 -3.16 44.13
CA GLY A 34 29.85 -2.92 45.57
C GLY A 34 30.39 -1.56 46.05
N GLY A 35 29.63 -0.90 46.95
CA GLY A 35 30.18 0.11 47.89
C GLY A 35 29.20 1.22 48.35
N GLU A 36 28.48 0.99 49.45
CA GLU A 36 27.61 1.90 50.23
C GLU A 36 28.42 2.68 51.32
N PRO A 37 27.85 3.47 52.27
CA PRO A 37 27.03 4.70 52.22
C PRO A 37 27.59 5.83 53.15
N ARG A 38 26.98 7.04 53.18
CA ARG A 38 27.10 7.95 54.36
C ARG A 38 25.93 8.94 54.57
N VAL A 39 25.09 8.57 55.54
CA VAL A 39 24.36 9.28 56.63
C VAL A 39 24.38 10.82 56.77
N THR A 40 23.22 11.42 57.05
CA THR A 40 22.82 12.26 58.24
C THR A 40 21.31 12.62 58.16
N GLY A 41 20.43 12.66 59.18
CA GLY A 41 20.45 12.37 60.63
C GLY A 41 19.03 12.46 61.29
N VAL A 42 18.89 11.75 62.44
CA VAL A 42 18.09 11.93 63.70
C VAL A 42 16.69 12.60 63.66
N ALA A 43 15.53 11.97 63.91
CA ALA A 43 14.89 11.30 65.09
C ALA A 43 14.03 12.19 66.01
N GLY A 44 12.74 11.83 66.18
CA GLY A 44 11.90 12.19 67.33
C GLY A 44 10.41 12.44 67.04
N GLY A 45 9.51 11.60 67.53
CA GLY A 45 8.08 11.94 67.68
C GLY A 45 7.09 10.78 67.56
N GLN A 46 6.84 10.08 68.66
CA GLN A 46 5.69 9.17 68.81
C GLN A 46 4.38 9.98 68.85
N GLY A 47 3.43 9.62 67.98
CA GLY A 47 2.05 10.08 68.03
C GLY A 47 1.15 9.02 67.44
N ALA A 48 0.38 8.35 68.29
CA ALA A 48 -0.58 7.33 67.91
C ALA A 48 -1.96 7.94 67.58
N ALA A 49 -2.61 7.32 66.59
CA ALA A 49 -4.03 7.33 66.21
C ALA A 49 -4.55 8.49 65.31
N PRO A 50 -5.59 8.24 64.47
CA PRO A 50 -6.31 6.99 64.20
C PRO A 50 -6.17 6.47 62.75
N ALA A 51 -6.60 5.22 62.55
CA ALA A 51 -6.86 4.65 61.24
C ALA A 51 -7.93 5.48 60.51
N GLY A 52 -7.49 6.31 59.57
CA GLY A 52 -8.35 6.84 58.53
C GLY A 52 -8.58 5.71 57.54
N THR A 53 -9.82 5.21 57.50
CA THR A 53 -10.37 4.51 56.35
C THR A 53 -9.96 5.28 55.09
N GLU A 54 -9.13 4.67 54.23
CA GLU A 54 -8.95 5.17 52.87
C GLU A 54 -10.33 5.17 52.21
N ALA A 55 -10.96 6.34 52.22
CA ALA A 55 -12.11 6.63 51.40
C ALA A 55 -11.64 6.42 49.97
N GLY A 56 -12.08 5.31 49.37
CA GLY A 56 -11.85 5.03 47.96
C GLY A 56 -12.16 6.28 47.16
N ALA A 57 -11.19 6.73 46.36
CA ALA A 57 -11.40 7.81 45.42
C ALA A 57 -12.70 7.53 44.65
N PRO A 58 -13.61 8.50 44.50
CA PRO A 58 -14.86 8.25 43.80
C PRO A 58 -14.52 7.76 42.41
N SER A 59 -14.87 6.51 42.11
CA SER A 59 -14.86 6.04 40.73
C SER A 59 -15.70 7.01 39.92
N PRO A 60 -15.22 7.50 38.77
CA PRO A 60 -15.98 8.41 37.93
C PRO A 60 -17.35 7.80 37.69
N ALA A 61 -18.41 8.57 37.98
CA ALA A 61 -19.77 8.10 37.84
C ALA A 61 -19.98 7.59 36.40
N ALA A 62 -20.48 6.35 36.26
CA ALA A 62 -20.75 5.77 34.96
C ALA A 62 -21.68 6.69 34.16
N LEU A 63 -21.37 6.87 32.87
CA LEU A 63 -22.21 7.61 31.96
C LEU A 63 -23.59 6.97 31.87
N THR A 64 -24.63 7.79 31.65
CA THR A 64 -25.94 7.24 31.32
C THR A 64 -25.87 6.52 29.96
N PRO A 65 -26.74 5.53 29.71
CA PRO A 65 -26.80 4.84 28.43
C PRO A 65 -26.89 5.78 27.23
N GLU A 66 -27.66 6.87 27.34
CA GLU A 66 -27.87 7.86 26.26
C GLU A 66 -26.63 8.71 26.03
N ALA A 67 -25.96 9.15 27.10
CA ALA A 67 -24.72 9.92 27.01
C ALA A 67 -23.60 9.08 26.38
N TYR A 68 -23.48 7.81 26.80
CA TYR A 68 -22.54 6.86 26.23
C TYR A 68 -22.85 6.57 24.74
N LYS A 69 -24.13 6.42 24.36
CA LYS A 69 -24.54 6.23 22.97
C LYS A 69 -24.16 7.43 22.08
N SER A 70 -24.36 8.66 22.57
CA SER A 70 -24.00 9.88 21.85
C SER A 70 -22.48 10.02 21.62
N GLU A 71 -21.68 9.62 22.61
CA GLU A 71 -20.22 9.58 22.48
C GLU A 71 -19.80 8.57 21.41
N LEU A 72 -20.37 7.36 21.43
CA LEU A 72 -20.10 6.33 20.43
C LEU A 72 -20.49 6.76 19.01
N GLU A 73 -21.69 7.32 18.80
CA GLU A 73 -22.14 7.84 17.49
C GLU A 73 -21.14 8.82 16.88
N THR A 74 -20.69 9.78 17.69
CA THR A 74 -19.77 10.84 17.23
C THR A 74 -18.46 10.23 16.72
N ARG A 75 -17.95 9.24 17.44
CA ARG A 75 -16.68 8.56 17.12
C ARG A 75 -16.84 7.58 15.97
N HIS A 76 -17.93 6.84 15.95
CA HIS A 76 -18.33 5.94 14.87
C HIS A 76 -18.33 6.67 13.53
N LYS A 77 -18.94 7.85 13.46
CA LYS A 77 -18.96 8.68 12.24
C LYS A 77 -17.56 9.08 11.76
N ALA A 78 -16.67 9.45 12.69
CA ALA A 78 -15.29 9.80 12.35
C ALA A 78 -14.50 8.59 11.83
N MET A 79 -14.59 7.46 12.53
CA MET A 79 -13.92 6.21 12.18
C MET A 79 -14.42 5.65 10.83
N SER A 80 -15.74 5.55 10.65
CA SER A 80 -16.34 5.07 9.40
C SER A 80 -15.99 5.97 8.20
N GLY A 81 -15.92 7.29 8.41
CA GLY A 81 -15.43 8.24 7.41
C GLY A 81 -13.97 7.99 7.00
N ALA A 82 -13.10 7.67 7.97
CA ALA A 82 -11.70 7.35 7.71
C ALA A 82 -11.54 6.02 6.93
N ILE A 83 -12.26 4.98 7.32
CA ILE A 83 -12.27 3.68 6.62
C ILE A 83 -12.84 3.80 5.21
N THR A 84 -13.93 4.56 5.04
CA THR A 84 -14.51 4.83 3.71
C THR A 84 -13.53 5.60 2.82
N SER A 85 -12.83 6.59 3.37
CA SER A 85 -11.79 7.32 2.67
C SER A 85 -10.69 6.36 2.20
N LEU A 86 -10.19 5.50 3.11
CA LEU A 86 -9.18 4.47 2.80
C LEU A 86 -9.65 3.54 1.67
N ALA A 87 -10.90 3.08 1.70
CA ALA A 87 -11.49 2.26 0.65
C ALA A 87 -11.59 2.98 -0.71
N GLY A 88 -11.75 4.30 -0.70
CA GLY A 88 -11.75 5.15 -1.88
C GLY A 88 -10.36 5.52 -2.42
N ALA A 89 -9.27 5.03 -1.82
CA ALA A 89 -7.93 5.42 -2.25
C ALA A 89 -7.61 4.94 -3.67
N ARG A 90 -7.06 5.85 -4.47
CA ARG A 90 -6.58 5.57 -5.84
C ARG A 90 -5.13 6.00 -5.94
N GLY A 91 -4.27 5.06 -6.32
CA GLY A 91 -2.82 5.27 -6.34
C GLY A 91 -2.16 5.05 -4.98
N VAL A 92 -0.91 4.61 -5.00
CA VAL A 92 -0.16 4.20 -3.80
C VAL A 92 0.07 5.36 -2.84
N LYS A 93 0.38 6.56 -3.36
CA LYS A 93 0.60 7.75 -2.52
C LYS A 93 -0.65 8.19 -1.78
N ALA A 94 -1.80 8.12 -2.44
CA ALA A 94 -3.07 8.47 -1.84
C ALA A 94 -3.59 7.36 -0.92
N LEU A 95 -3.14 6.12 -1.10
CA LEU A 95 -3.36 5.00 -0.18
C LEU A 95 -2.55 5.19 1.10
N ASP A 96 -1.24 5.41 0.98
CA ASP A 96 -0.30 5.66 2.09
C ASP A 96 -0.83 6.75 3.05
N LYS A 97 -1.16 7.93 2.50
CA LYS A 97 -1.74 9.03 3.28
C LYS A 97 -3.05 8.68 3.99
N ARG A 98 -3.87 7.82 3.38
CA ARG A 98 -5.18 7.46 3.94
C ARG A 98 -5.08 6.34 4.96
N VAL A 99 -4.09 5.45 4.85
CA VAL A 99 -3.77 4.49 5.89
C VAL A 99 -3.34 5.22 7.15
N GLY A 100 -2.39 6.17 7.06
CA GLY A 100 -1.96 6.96 8.22
C GLY A 100 -3.10 7.76 8.87
N ARG A 101 -3.97 8.40 8.07
CA ARG A 101 -5.15 9.09 8.61
C ARG A 101 -6.16 8.16 9.28
N ALA A 102 -6.31 6.94 8.76
CA ALA A 102 -7.19 5.94 9.37
C ALA A 102 -6.61 5.45 10.69
N GLU A 103 -5.30 5.18 10.74
CA GLU A 103 -4.59 4.84 11.97
C GLU A 103 -4.79 5.93 13.05
N GLU A 104 -4.49 7.19 12.73
CA GLU A 104 -4.64 8.32 13.66
C GLU A 104 -6.09 8.48 14.17
N ALA A 105 -7.07 8.32 13.27
CA ALA A 105 -8.48 8.43 13.64
C ALA A 105 -8.92 7.29 14.57
N LEU A 106 -8.48 6.06 14.31
CA LEU A 106 -8.88 4.90 15.10
C LEU A 106 -8.13 4.81 16.42
N SER A 107 -6.83 5.15 16.46
CA SER A 107 -6.08 5.22 17.72
C SER A 107 -6.63 6.32 18.63
N GLY A 108 -6.88 7.52 18.07
CA GLY A 108 -7.48 8.62 18.82
C GLY A 108 -8.89 8.30 19.32
N ALA A 109 -9.69 7.59 18.52
CA ALA A 109 -11.00 7.11 18.96
C ALA A 109 -10.88 6.10 20.10
N ALA A 110 -9.96 5.13 20.01
CA ALA A 110 -9.73 4.14 21.06
C ALA A 110 -9.28 4.77 22.38
N ASP A 111 -8.35 5.73 22.34
CA ASP A 111 -7.86 6.41 23.53
C ASP A 111 -8.96 7.22 24.20
N ALA A 112 -9.68 8.01 23.42
CA ALA A 112 -10.72 8.82 23.99
C ALA A 112 -11.96 7.98 24.40
N LEU A 113 -12.17 6.77 23.87
CA LEU A 113 -13.19 5.83 24.35
C LEU A 113 -12.77 5.20 25.67
N SER A 114 -11.49 4.84 25.81
CA SER A 114 -10.95 4.25 27.03
C SER A 114 -10.98 5.20 28.24
N ALA A 115 -11.10 6.50 27.99
CA ALA A 115 -11.27 7.51 29.04
C ALA A 115 -12.72 7.64 29.54
N LEU A 116 -13.68 6.98 28.89
CA LEU A 116 -15.09 7.00 29.27
C LEU A 116 -15.38 5.93 30.33
N ALA A 117 -16.33 6.21 31.22
CA ALA A 117 -16.91 5.22 32.12
C ALA A 117 -18.23 4.69 31.51
N PRO A 118 -18.24 3.54 30.81
CA PRO A 118 -19.45 2.99 30.22
C PRO A 118 -20.43 2.51 31.31
N PRO A 119 -21.73 2.35 30.99
CA PRO A 119 -22.67 1.67 31.87
C PRO A 119 -22.16 0.29 32.30
N GLU A 120 -22.36 -0.06 33.57
CA GLU A 120 -21.91 -1.33 34.17
C GLU A 120 -22.28 -2.56 33.33
N THR A 121 -23.46 -2.55 32.72
CA THR A 121 -23.99 -3.65 31.91
C THR A 121 -23.22 -3.91 30.61
N VAL A 122 -22.51 -2.91 30.08
CA VAL A 122 -21.78 -3.00 28.80
C VAL A 122 -20.28 -2.74 28.91
N ARG A 123 -19.80 -2.32 30.09
CA ARG A 123 -18.68 -3.01 30.78
C ARG A 123 -17.61 -3.63 29.88
N ALA A 124 -17.64 -4.96 29.91
CA ALA A 124 -16.70 -5.83 29.23
C ALA A 124 -16.74 -5.70 27.71
N GLN A 125 -17.91 -5.45 27.11
CA GLN A 125 -18.06 -5.28 25.67
C GLN A 125 -17.37 -4.00 25.19
N HIS A 126 -17.46 -2.91 25.97
CA HIS A 126 -16.74 -1.68 25.70
C HIS A 126 -15.22 -1.90 25.73
N GLU A 127 -14.72 -2.58 26.77
CA GLU A 127 -13.28 -2.87 26.90
C GLU A 127 -12.77 -3.73 25.74
N ALA A 128 -13.54 -4.76 25.33
CA ALA A 128 -13.22 -5.60 24.17
C ALA A 128 -13.22 -4.82 22.85
N TYR A 129 -14.19 -3.91 22.66
CA TYR A 129 -14.26 -3.05 21.47
C TYR A 129 -13.07 -2.08 21.40
N VAL A 130 -12.74 -1.42 22.51
CA VAL A 130 -11.58 -0.52 22.60
C VAL A 130 -10.27 -1.28 22.36
N SER A 131 -10.11 -2.49 22.89
CA SER A 131 -8.95 -3.34 22.62
C SER A 131 -8.84 -3.68 21.14
N SER A 132 -9.94 -4.09 20.51
CA SER A 132 -9.98 -4.43 19.08
C SER A 132 -9.69 -3.22 18.18
N LEU A 133 -10.14 -2.02 18.57
CA LEU A 133 -9.79 -0.78 17.88
C LEU A 133 -8.29 -0.49 17.93
N ARG A 134 -7.64 -0.68 19.09
CA ARG A 134 -6.18 -0.49 19.23
C ARG A 134 -5.39 -1.49 18.40
N ASP A 135 -5.82 -2.76 18.40
CA ASP A 135 -5.18 -3.81 17.60
C ASP A 135 -5.30 -3.51 16.10
N PHE A 136 -6.46 -3.03 15.66
CA PHE A 136 -6.68 -2.68 14.26
C PHE A 136 -5.92 -1.40 13.86
N ALA A 137 -5.86 -0.38 14.72
CA ALA A 137 -5.02 0.80 14.51
C ALA A 137 -3.53 0.43 14.40
N THR A 138 -3.04 -0.45 15.27
CA THR A 138 -1.66 -0.99 15.20
C THR A 138 -1.41 -1.72 13.88
N ALA A 139 -2.39 -2.51 13.41
CA ALA A 139 -2.30 -3.20 12.12
C ALA A 139 -2.28 -2.22 10.93
N LEU A 140 -3.00 -1.10 11.00
CA LEU A 140 -2.94 -0.02 10.01
C LEU A 140 -1.53 0.60 9.95
N GLY A 141 -0.91 0.87 11.10
CA GLY A 141 0.46 1.39 11.16
C GLY A 141 1.49 0.43 10.56
N ALA A 142 1.39 -0.87 10.85
CA ALA A 142 2.23 -1.89 10.19
C ALA A 142 1.99 -1.94 8.67
N THR A 143 0.74 -1.77 8.24
CA THR A 143 0.34 -1.73 6.84
C THR A 143 0.88 -0.50 6.10
N ALA A 144 0.98 0.65 6.77
CA ALA A 144 1.60 1.84 6.19
C ALA A 144 3.04 1.55 5.73
N GLY A 145 3.81 0.80 6.53
CA GLY A 145 5.14 0.32 6.14
C GLY A 145 5.13 -0.54 4.88
N LYS A 146 4.17 -1.48 4.76
CA LYS A 146 3.99 -2.33 3.58
C LYS A 146 3.57 -1.54 2.34
N VAL A 147 2.75 -0.50 2.49
CA VAL A 147 2.37 0.40 1.38
C VAL A 147 3.58 1.21 0.91
N GLY A 148 4.37 1.76 1.84
CA GLY A 148 5.62 2.45 1.54
C GLY A 148 6.65 1.56 0.84
N ALA A 149 6.76 0.30 1.25
CA ALA A 149 7.60 -0.72 0.62
C ALA A 149 7.05 -1.22 -0.73
N ARG A 150 5.80 -0.91 -1.06
CA ARG A 150 5.06 -1.36 -2.26
C ARG A 150 4.70 -2.85 -2.26
N ASP A 151 4.65 -3.45 -1.09
CA ASP A 151 4.13 -4.81 -0.90
C ASP A 151 2.61 -4.84 -1.04
N LEU A 152 1.93 -3.74 -0.64
CA LEU A 152 0.50 -3.52 -0.79
C LEU A 152 0.26 -2.22 -1.58
N CYS A 153 -0.50 -2.31 -2.68
CA CYS A 153 -0.60 -1.23 -3.67
C CYS A 153 -2.03 -0.75 -3.94
N THR A 154 -3.03 -1.42 -3.36
CA THR A 154 -4.45 -1.05 -3.46
C THR A 154 -5.12 -1.15 -2.10
N SER A 155 -6.22 -0.41 -1.90
CA SER A 155 -7.04 -0.51 -0.68
C SER A 155 -7.54 -1.94 -0.45
N SER A 156 -7.89 -2.67 -1.53
CA SER A 156 -8.32 -4.07 -1.43
C SER A 156 -7.24 -4.98 -0.86
N ALA A 157 -5.97 -4.78 -1.22
CA ALA A 157 -4.85 -5.52 -0.63
C ALA A 157 -4.64 -5.14 0.85
N VAL A 158 -4.78 -3.86 1.19
CA VAL A 158 -4.71 -3.40 2.59
C VAL A 158 -5.77 -4.07 3.46
N PHE A 159 -7.05 -4.03 3.07
CA PHE A 159 -8.09 -4.71 3.83
C PHE A 159 -7.91 -6.23 3.91
N THR A 160 -7.39 -6.84 2.84
CA THR A 160 -7.09 -8.29 2.83
C THR A 160 -5.95 -8.65 3.77
N ASP A 161 -4.96 -7.77 3.95
CA ASP A 161 -3.84 -8.00 4.86
C ASP A 161 -4.27 -7.90 6.33
N MET A 162 -5.38 -7.20 6.61
CA MET A 162 -5.91 -6.97 7.97
C MET A 162 -7.23 -7.73 8.24
N ASP A 163 -7.58 -8.72 7.41
CA ASP A 163 -8.90 -9.40 7.45
C ASP A 163 -9.25 -9.96 8.84
N ASP A 164 -8.29 -10.60 9.51
CA ASP A 164 -8.49 -11.13 10.87
C ASP A 164 -8.79 -10.03 11.89
N LYS A 165 -8.13 -8.87 11.76
CA LYS A 165 -8.30 -7.73 12.68
C LYS A 165 -9.61 -6.98 12.41
N LEU A 166 -10.00 -6.88 11.14
CA LEU A 166 -11.31 -6.37 10.74
C LEU A 166 -12.44 -7.24 11.29
N THR A 167 -12.28 -8.57 11.21
CA THR A 167 -13.26 -9.53 11.71
C THR A 167 -13.42 -9.42 13.23
N ALA A 168 -12.31 -9.39 13.97
CA ALA A 168 -12.34 -9.22 15.43
C ALA A 168 -13.00 -7.89 15.86
N LEU A 169 -12.73 -6.80 15.12
CA LEU A 169 -13.35 -5.51 15.39
C LEU A 169 -14.85 -5.49 15.09
N ASP A 170 -15.28 -6.13 14.00
CA ASP A 170 -16.70 -6.31 13.65
C ASP A 170 -17.43 -7.11 14.73
N GLU A 171 -16.87 -8.24 15.18
CA GLU A 171 -17.41 -9.07 16.26
C GLU A 171 -17.55 -8.29 17.58
N ALA A 172 -16.52 -7.51 17.95
CA ALA A 172 -16.57 -6.68 19.15
C ALA A 172 -17.61 -5.55 19.04
N GLY A 173 -17.77 -4.97 17.85
CA GLY A 173 -18.81 -3.96 17.58
C GLY A 173 -20.22 -4.55 17.66
N GLN A 174 -20.44 -5.72 17.08
CA GLN A 174 -21.72 -6.44 17.14
C GLN A 174 -22.09 -6.80 18.58
N ALA A 175 -21.14 -7.27 19.39
CA ALA A 175 -21.39 -7.56 20.80
C ALA A 175 -21.84 -6.30 21.58
N LEU A 176 -21.29 -5.12 21.27
CA LEU A 176 -21.71 -3.86 21.88
C LEU A 176 -23.10 -3.44 21.39
N GLN A 177 -23.40 -3.66 20.11
CA GLN A 177 -24.70 -3.36 19.52
C GLN A 177 -25.81 -4.25 20.09
N GLU A 178 -25.57 -5.56 20.26
CA GLU A 178 -26.51 -6.50 20.86
C GLU A 178 -26.80 -6.18 22.34
N ALA A 179 -25.82 -5.63 23.06
CA ALA A 179 -25.95 -5.33 24.48
C ALA A 179 -26.80 -4.08 24.79
N GLY A 180 -26.99 -3.16 23.83
CA GLY A 180 -27.71 -1.90 24.11
C GLY A 180 -28.01 -1.00 22.92
N ASP A 181 -28.04 -1.54 21.69
CA ASP A 181 -28.26 -0.80 20.45
C ASP A 181 -27.22 0.33 20.26
N TYR A 182 -25.97 0.02 20.58
CA TYR A 182 -24.85 0.95 20.45
C TYR A 182 -24.22 0.87 19.04
N PRO A 183 -24.01 2.01 18.35
CA PRO A 183 -23.47 2.06 17.00
C PRO A 183 -21.96 1.82 17.01
N ALA A 184 -21.54 0.57 16.76
CA ALA A 184 -20.13 0.19 16.82
C ALA A 184 -19.60 -0.51 15.55
N ASP A 185 -20.48 -0.87 14.61
CA ASP A 185 -20.08 -1.42 13.31
C ASP A 185 -19.49 -0.33 12.39
N ILE A 186 -18.16 -0.30 12.28
CA ILE A 186 -17.46 0.61 11.37
C ILE A 186 -17.02 -0.05 10.06
N VAL A 187 -17.23 -1.36 9.89
CA VAL A 187 -16.63 -2.16 8.81
C VAL A 187 -17.70 -2.65 7.85
N SER A 188 -18.14 -1.76 6.96
CA SER A 188 -18.94 -2.19 5.78
C SER A 188 -18.11 -2.92 4.71
N VAL A 189 -16.78 -2.97 4.86
CA VAL A 189 -15.85 -3.47 3.85
C VAL A 189 -15.37 -4.87 4.22
N LYS A 190 -16.00 -5.88 3.64
CA LYS A 190 -15.53 -7.27 3.75
C LYS A 190 -14.29 -7.49 2.89
N ALA A 191 -13.21 -8.02 3.46
CA ALA A 191 -12.06 -8.38 2.66
C ALA A 191 -12.40 -9.59 1.78
N ALA A 192 -11.95 -9.56 0.52
CA ALA A 192 -12.31 -10.59 -0.45
C ALA A 192 -11.36 -11.80 -0.42
N GLY A 193 -10.53 -11.94 0.62
CA GLY A 193 -9.45 -12.91 0.72
C GLY A 193 -8.32 -12.71 -0.29
N LYS A 194 -7.18 -13.38 -0.06
CA LYS A 194 -5.98 -13.27 -0.92
C LYS A 194 -6.22 -13.94 -2.28
N LYS A 195 -6.10 -13.15 -3.36
CA LYS A 195 -6.24 -13.63 -4.76
C LYS A 195 -4.93 -13.55 -5.55
N SER A 196 -4.90 -14.23 -6.70
CA SER A 196 -3.80 -14.20 -7.68
C SER A 196 -4.35 -14.07 -9.10
N ARG A 197 -5.10 -13.00 -9.35
CA ARG A 197 -5.76 -12.70 -10.64
C ARG A 197 -4.73 -12.24 -11.67
N ARG A 198 -4.92 -12.61 -12.93
CA ARG A 198 -4.00 -12.26 -14.03
C ARG A 198 -4.77 -12.15 -15.35
N LEU A 199 -4.41 -11.21 -16.22
CA LEU A 199 -4.97 -11.15 -17.58
C LEU A 199 -4.25 -12.12 -18.53
N GLY A 200 -4.81 -12.36 -19.70
CA GLY A 200 -4.11 -13.06 -20.79
C GLY A 200 -2.87 -12.29 -21.24
N ASN A 201 -1.81 -12.98 -21.65
CA ASN A 201 -0.64 -12.32 -22.22
C ASN A 201 -1.03 -11.58 -23.52
N GLY A 202 -0.66 -10.31 -23.65
CA GLY A 202 -1.03 -9.48 -24.79
C GLY A 202 -2.41 -8.82 -24.69
N SER A 203 -3.08 -8.91 -23.55
CA SER A 203 -4.38 -8.24 -23.34
C SER A 203 -4.20 -6.73 -23.41
N PHE A 204 -4.93 -6.06 -24.30
CA PHE A 204 -4.92 -4.61 -24.37
C PHE A 204 -5.86 -4.02 -23.31
N LEU A 205 -5.29 -3.21 -22.41
CA LEU A 205 -6.07 -2.36 -21.49
C LEU A 205 -6.55 -1.10 -22.20
N ARG A 206 -5.78 -0.67 -23.20
CA ARG A 206 -6.14 0.40 -24.12
C ARG A 206 -5.52 0.11 -25.47
N LYS A 207 -6.34 0.13 -26.51
CA LYS A 207 -5.91 -0.07 -27.90
C LYS A 207 -6.29 1.17 -28.72
N GLY A 208 -5.33 2.06 -28.95
CA GLY A 208 -5.51 3.12 -29.94
C GLY A 208 -5.42 2.58 -31.37
N THR A 209 -5.38 3.49 -32.35
CA THR A 209 -5.25 3.10 -33.76
C THR A 209 -3.87 2.51 -34.06
N LEU A 210 -3.85 1.22 -34.40
CA LEU A 210 -2.66 0.46 -34.76
C LEU A 210 -2.65 0.12 -36.25
N ASN A 211 -2.46 1.14 -37.10
CA ASN A 211 -2.44 1.02 -38.56
C ASN A 211 -1.12 1.47 -39.22
N GLY A 212 -0.06 1.61 -38.43
CA GLY A 212 1.29 1.88 -38.93
C GLY A 212 1.99 0.63 -39.46
N ARG A 213 3.26 0.79 -39.87
CA ARG A 213 4.10 -0.33 -40.35
C ARG A 213 5.03 -0.89 -39.28
N GLY A 214 5.33 -0.12 -38.23
CA GLY A 214 6.25 -0.54 -37.18
C GLY A 214 5.63 -1.54 -36.21
N SER A 215 6.49 -2.19 -35.44
CA SER A 215 6.11 -3.06 -34.34
C SER A 215 6.99 -2.85 -33.10
N LEU A 216 6.38 -3.04 -31.93
CA LEU A 216 7.08 -3.05 -30.65
C LEU A 216 6.97 -4.44 -30.03
N GLU A 217 8.10 -5.14 -29.95
CA GLU A 217 8.24 -6.36 -29.17
C GLU A 217 8.59 -6.01 -27.72
N ILE A 218 7.85 -6.57 -26.79
CA ILE A 218 7.99 -6.35 -25.35
C ILE A 218 8.39 -7.69 -24.74
N ASP A 219 9.50 -7.69 -24.02
CA ASP A 219 10.06 -8.87 -23.36
C ASP A 219 10.04 -8.71 -21.84
N ASN A 220 9.03 -9.32 -21.20
CA ASN A 220 8.94 -9.37 -19.74
C ASN A 220 9.59 -10.66 -19.21
N GLY A 221 10.91 -10.74 -19.27
CA GLY A 221 11.70 -11.83 -18.70
C GLY A 221 11.75 -11.89 -17.17
N GLY A 222 11.15 -10.91 -16.47
CA GLY A 222 11.14 -10.84 -15.00
C GLY A 222 10.21 -11.87 -14.34
N SER A 223 10.21 -11.87 -13.00
CA SER A 223 9.38 -12.75 -12.17
C SER A 223 7.95 -12.24 -11.94
N ARG A 224 7.66 -10.97 -12.28
CA ARG A 224 6.36 -10.31 -12.08
C ARG A 224 5.68 -10.03 -13.41
N ASP A 225 4.35 -9.91 -13.37
CA ASP A 225 3.61 -9.42 -14.53
C ASP A 225 3.90 -7.96 -14.78
N ALA A 226 3.57 -7.48 -15.98
CA ALA A 226 3.77 -6.10 -16.36
C ALA A 226 2.58 -5.54 -17.14
N VAL A 227 2.35 -4.25 -16.99
CA VAL A 227 1.58 -3.45 -17.94
C VAL A 227 2.50 -2.42 -18.56
N VAL A 228 2.57 -2.41 -19.89
CA VAL A 228 3.34 -1.44 -20.66
C VAL A 228 2.41 -0.44 -21.31
N THR A 229 2.64 0.84 -21.05
CA THR A 229 1.91 1.96 -21.64
C THR A 229 2.84 2.78 -22.52
N ALA A 230 2.50 2.87 -23.80
CA ALA A 230 3.20 3.72 -24.75
C ALA A 230 2.44 5.05 -24.92
N VAL A 231 3.13 6.17 -24.71
CA VAL A 231 2.56 7.53 -24.81
C VAL A 231 3.16 8.25 -26.01
N ARG A 232 2.31 8.80 -26.88
CA ARG A 232 2.70 9.60 -28.06
C ARG A 232 1.96 10.94 -28.03
N GLY A 233 2.69 12.06 -28.14
CA GLY A 233 2.10 13.40 -28.16
C GLY A 233 1.26 13.70 -26.91
N GLY A 234 1.73 13.29 -25.73
CA GLY A 234 1.03 13.47 -24.46
C GLY A 234 -0.12 12.50 -24.20
N SER A 235 -0.61 11.78 -25.21
CA SER A 235 -1.72 10.83 -25.07
C SER A 235 -1.27 9.38 -25.04
N LYS A 236 -1.95 8.54 -24.25
CA LYS A 236 -1.77 7.08 -24.31
C LYS A 236 -2.02 6.64 -25.77
N ALA A 237 -1.11 5.89 -26.36
CA ALA A 237 -1.29 5.28 -27.67
C ALA A 237 -1.86 3.86 -27.51
N PHE A 238 -1.24 3.06 -26.65
CA PHE A 238 -1.74 1.76 -26.24
C PHE A 238 -1.19 1.39 -24.85
N SER A 239 -1.91 0.50 -24.18
CA SER A 239 -1.51 -0.15 -22.93
C SER A 239 -1.76 -1.64 -23.04
N VAL A 240 -0.76 -2.46 -22.74
CA VAL A 240 -0.84 -3.92 -22.90
C VAL A 240 -0.29 -4.65 -21.69
N TYR A 241 -0.97 -5.71 -21.30
CA TYR A 241 -0.56 -6.62 -20.25
C TYR A 241 0.39 -7.68 -20.80
N VAL A 242 1.53 -7.88 -20.17
CA VAL A 242 2.54 -8.88 -20.54
C VAL A 242 2.87 -9.71 -19.33
N ARG A 243 2.64 -11.02 -19.42
CA ARG A 243 2.88 -11.93 -18.30
C ARG A 243 4.37 -12.04 -17.99
N ARG A 244 4.71 -12.40 -16.74
CA ARG A 244 6.07 -12.78 -16.34
C ARG A 244 6.62 -13.86 -17.25
N LYS A 245 7.92 -13.81 -17.52
CA LYS A 245 8.64 -14.72 -18.43
C LYS A 245 7.99 -14.86 -19.82
N ALA A 246 7.31 -13.81 -20.30
CA ALA A 246 6.61 -13.84 -21.58
C ALA A 246 6.97 -12.64 -22.46
N LYS A 247 6.68 -12.79 -23.75
CA LYS A 247 6.87 -11.74 -24.75
C LYS A 247 5.55 -11.42 -25.43
N PHE A 248 5.43 -10.19 -25.92
CA PHE A 248 4.30 -9.80 -26.75
C PHE A 248 4.71 -8.77 -27.80
N LYS A 249 4.20 -8.89 -29.03
CA LYS A 249 4.51 -7.99 -30.14
C LYS A 249 3.28 -7.17 -30.53
N VAL A 250 3.33 -5.88 -30.25
CA VAL A 250 2.35 -4.91 -30.73
C VAL A 250 2.68 -4.57 -32.18
N LYS A 251 1.86 -5.02 -33.12
CA LYS A 251 1.98 -4.69 -34.55
C LYS A 251 1.17 -3.43 -34.86
N GLY A 252 1.49 -2.78 -35.99
CA GLY A 252 0.72 -1.63 -36.47
C GLY A 252 1.07 -0.32 -35.77
N VAL A 253 2.24 -0.22 -35.14
CA VAL A 253 2.68 0.99 -34.47
C VAL A 253 2.97 2.07 -35.51
N ARG A 254 2.29 3.19 -35.36
CA ARG A 254 2.42 4.36 -36.24
C ARG A 254 3.74 5.08 -36.00
N ASP A 255 4.18 5.79 -37.03
CA ASP A 255 5.33 6.69 -36.90
C ASP A 255 5.12 7.73 -35.79
N GLY A 256 6.22 8.11 -35.16
CA GLY A 256 6.25 9.05 -34.04
C GLY A 256 7.23 8.66 -32.96
N SER A 257 7.39 9.57 -31.98
CA SER A 257 8.22 9.35 -30.80
C SER A 257 7.35 8.95 -29.61
N TYR A 258 7.72 7.87 -28.94
CA TYR A 258 6.97 7.27 -27.85
C TYR A 258 7.78 7.29 -26.55
N LYS A 259 7.16 7.74 -25.47
CA LYS A 259 7.64 7.48 -24.11
C LYS A 259 7.03 6.15 -23.65
N ILE A 260 7.86 5.25 -23.15
CA ILE A 260 7.41 3.93 -22.69
C ILE A 260 7.47 3.90 -21.17
N TYR A 261 6.31 3.69 -20.57
CA TYR A 261 6.11 3.50 -19.15
C TYR A 261 5.73 2.04 -18.91
N PHE A 262 6.14 1.48 -17.79
CA PHE A 262 5.73 0.14 -17.40
C PHE A 262 5.59 0.02 -15.89
N THR A 263 4.63 -0.79 -15.48
CA THR A 263 4.43 -1.16 -14.08
C THR A 263 4.54 -2.67 -13.95
N HIS A 264 5.20 -3.13 -12.89
CA HIS A 264 5.22 -4.53 -12.51
C HIS A 264 4.34 -4.77 -11.30
N GLY A 265 3.91 -6.02 -11.10
CA GLY A 265 3.29 -6.45 -9.85
C GLY A 265 2.69 -7.84 -9.90
N SER A 266 1.96 -8.18 -8.84
CA SER A 266 1.20 -9.42 -8.70
C SER A 266 -0.27 -9.12 -8.38
N ASP A 267 -1.15 -10.10 -8.68
CA ASP A 267 -2.62 -9.99 -8.53
C ASP A 267 -3.24 -8.76 -9.21
N TRP A 268 -3.59 -8.92 -10.48
CA TRP A 268 -4.22 -7.87 -11.28
C TRP A 268 -5.67 -7.61 -10.87
N GLU A 269 -5.97 -6.38 -10.50
CA GLU A 269 -7.32 -5.92 -10.19
C GLU A 269 -7.93 -5.17 -11.37
N GLY A 270 -8.89 -5.80 -12.06
CA GLY A 270 -9.49 -5.24 -13.28
C GLY A 270 -10.26 -3.93 -13.08
N LYS A 271 -10.89 -3.74 -11.90
CA LYS A 271 -11.70 -2.54 -11.60
C LYS A 271 -10.84 -1.29 -11.47
N THR A 272 -9.71 -1.40 -10.76
CA THR A 272 -8.77 -0.30 -10.51
C THR A 272 -7.64 -0.25 -11.53
N LYS A 273 -7.52 -1.28 -12.39
CA LYS A 273 -6.44 -1.46 -13.37
C LYS A 273 -5.06 -1.35 -12.74
N ALA A 274 -4.90 -1.97 -11.57
CA ALA A 274 -3.67 -1.96 -10.80
C ALA A 274 -3.27 -3.38 -10.37
N PHE A 275 -1.98 -3.57 -10.10
CA PHE A 275 -1.52 -4.72 -9.32
C PHE A 275 -1.76 -4.43 -7.83
N THR A 276 -2.30 -5.40 -7.10
CA THR A 276 -2.60 -5.18 -5.68
C THR A 276 -1.36 -5.32 -4.80
N ARG A 277 -0.29 -5.98 -5.29
CA ARG A 277 0.93 -6.25 -4.53
C ARG A 277 2.20 -6.16 -5.38
N ASP A 278 3.33 -6.00 -4.68
CA ASP A 278 4.69 -5.95 -5.22
C ASP A 278 4.82 -4.97 -6.40
N CYS A 279 4.19 -3.81 -6.32
CA CYS A 279 4.10 -2.92 -7.47
C CYS A 279 5.37 -2.11 -7.68
N SER A 280 5.72 -1.84 -8.94
CA SER A 280 6.74 -0.84 -9.29
C SER A 280 6.27 -0.02 -10.48
N PHE A 281 6.78 1.21 -10.61
CA PHE A 281 6.42 2.14 -11.68
C PHE A 281 7.70 2.73 -12.25
N GLU A 282 7.91 2.51 -13.54
CA GLU A 282 9.14 2.87 -14.22
C GLU A 282 8.85 3.41 -15.62
N ARG A 283 9.82 4.15 -16.15
CA ARG A 283 9.84 4.51 -17.57
C ARG A 283 11.23 4.36 -18.13
N PHE A 284 11.30 4.13 -19.43
CA PHE A 284 12.56 4.29 -20.16
C PHE A 284 12.94 5.77 -20.22
N GLU A 285 14.23 6.06 -20.03
CA GLU A 285 14.77 7.41 -20.22
C GLU A 285 14.69 7.84 -21.69
N LYS A 286 15.03 6.91 -22.59
CA LYS A 286 15.03 7.13 -24.03
C LYS A 286 13.63 6.95 -24.61
N THR A 287 13.30 7.78 -25.58
CA THR A 287 12.09 7.60 -26.38
C THR A 287 12.31 6.62 -27.53
N VAL A 288 11.25 5.90 -27.89
CA VAL A 288 11.24 4.97 -29.01
C VAL A 288 10.71 5.70 -30.24
N LYS A 289 11.51 5.85 -31.29
CA LYS A 289 11.13 6.57 -32.51
C LYS A 289 10.83 5.63 -33.67
N PHE A 290 9.57 5.54 -34.03
CA PHE A 290 9.09 4.84 -35.22
C PHE A 290 9.15 5.78 -36.43
N LYS A 291 9.75 5.32 -37.53
CA LYS A 291 9.81 6.06 -38.80
C LYS A 291 9.65 5.08 -39.95
N THR A 292 8.82 5.43 -40.91
CA THR A 292 8.69 4.81 -42.22
C THR A 292 9.34 5.73 -43.25
N THR A 293 10.12 5.17 -44.17
CA THR A 293 10.80 5.91 -45.23
C THR A 293 10.46 5.26 -46.56
N PHE A 294 9.99 6.09 -47.49
CA PHE A 294 9.66 5.70 -48.86
C PHE A 294 10.83 6.12 -49.76
N THR A 295 11.30 5.20 -50.58
CA THR A 295 12.26 5.44 -51.64
C THR A 295 11.62 5.00 -52.96
N ALA A 296 12.23 5.36 -54.10
CA ALA A 296 11.72 4.97 -55.41
C ALA A 296 11.54 3.45 -55.58
N THR A 297 12.29 2.63 -54.82
CA THR A 297 12.32 1.16 -54.99
C THR A 297 11.95 0.37 -53.74
N GLN A 298 11.91 0.99 -52.56
CA GLN A 298 11.72 0.31 -51.28
C GLN A 298 10.94 1.14 -50.26
N ILE A 299 10.17 0.44 -49.41
CA ILE A 299 9.57 0.99 -48.19
C ILE A 299 10.32 0.36 -47.01
N ARG A 300 10.91 1.19 -46.15
CA ARG A 300 11.60 0.75 -44.92
C ARG A 300 10.90 1.32 -43.70
N TRP A 301 10.85 0.58 -42.61
CA TRP A 301 10.30 1.06 -41.33
C TRP A 301 11.13 0.55 -40.15
N HIS A 302 10.88 1.13 -38.97
CA HIS A 302 11.54 0.72 -37.74
C HIS A 302 10.67 -0.26 -36.95
N ASP A 303 11.28 -1.38 -36.56
CA ASP A 303 10.78 -2.26 -35.52
C ASP A 303 11.66 -2.10 -34.27
N TRP A 304 11.04 -2.18 -33.10
CA TRP A 304 11.71 -2.04 -31.82
C TRP A 304 11.45 -3.24 -30.93
N ARG A 305 12.46 -3.62 -30.15
CA ARG A 305 12.32 -4.57 -29.05
C ARG A 305 12.81 -3.93 -27.76
N ILE A 306 11.99 -4.04 -26.71
CA ILE A 306 12.28 -3.59 -25.35
C ILE A 306 12.28 -4.77 -24.38
N THR A 307 13.14 -4.71 -23.36
CA THR A 307 13.12 -5.68 -22.25
C THR A 307 12.76 -4.98 -20.96
N LEU A 308 11.85 -5.56 -20.18
CA LEU A 308 11.38 -4.98 -18.91
C LEU A 308 12.20 -5.49 -17.69
N HIS A 309 13.35 -6.10 -17.96
CA HIS A 309 14.25 -6.64 -16.95
C HIS A 309 15.67 -6.24 -17.31
N ALA A 310 16.52 -6.08 -16.28
CA ALA A 310 17.92 -5.79 -16.48
C ALA A 310 18.58 -6.95 -17.25
N ILE A 311 19.38 -6.60 -18.25
CA ILE A 311 20.21 -7.55 -18.98
C ILE A 311 21.65 -7.04 -18.88
N THR A 312 22.58 -7.93 -18.53
CA THR A 312 24.01 -7.63 -18.53
C THR A 312 24.42 -7.07 -19.90
N GLY A 313 25.02 -5.88 -19.93
CA GLY A 313 25.38 -5.20 -21.17
C GLY A 313 24.22 -4.47 -21.89
N GLY A 314 23.09 -4.24 -21.22
CA GLY A 314 22.00 -3.43 -21.77
C GLY A 314 22.40 -1.99 -22.10
N ASN A 315 21.54 -1.24 -22.81
CA ASN A 315 21.83 0.10 -23.33
C ASN A 315 20.79 1.17 -22.97
N ALA A 316 19.80 0.83 -22.14
CA ALA A 316 18.66 1.68 -21.82
C ALA A 316 18.48 1.80 -20.31
N ARG A 317 18.62 3.02 -19.79
CA ARG A 317 18.34 3.31 -18.39
C ARG A 317 16.83 3.48 -18.17
N THR A 318 16.36 3.03 -17.02
CA THR A 318 15.01 3.32 -16.54
C THR A 318 15.08 4.29 -15.37
N LYS A 319 14.01 5.05 -15.19
CA LYS A 319 13.81 5.88 -14.00
C LYS A 319 12.53 5.45 -13.30
N PRO A 320 12.53 5.40 -11.96
CA PRO A 320 11.30 5.33 -11.18
C PRO A 320 10.36 6.48 -11.59
N VAL A 321 9.07 6.20 -11.56
CA VAL A 321 8.01 7.17 -11.83
C VAL A 321 7.15 7.27 -10.58
N ASP A 322 6.81 8.49 -10.16
CA ASP A 322 5.80 8.67 -9.11
C ASP A 322 4.49 8.03 -9.60
N PRO A 323 3.85 7.15 -8.82
CA PRO A 323 2.59 6.52 -9.20
C PRO A 323 1.52 7.50 -9.73
N ASP A 324 1.48 8.74 -9.22
CA ASP A 324 0.54 9.77 -9.66
C ASP A 324 0.88 10.33 -11.04
N ASP A 325 2.14 10.29 -11.44
CA ASP A 325 2.63 10.68 -12.78
C ASP A 325 2.57 9.52 -13.79
N PHE A 326 2.25 8.31 -13.34
CA PHE A 326 2.15 7.16 -14.22
C PHE A 326 0.92 7.30 -15.13
N PRO A 327 1.06 7.11 -16.45
CA PRO A 327 -0.04 7.31 -17.40
C PRO A 327 -1.04 6.15 -17.38
N GLY A 328 -1.51 5.70 -16.21
CA GLY A 328 -2.14 4.39 -16.01
C GLY A 328 -3.38 4.33 -15.14
N GLY A 329 -3.95 5.47 -14.70
CA GLY A 329 -5.33 5.48 -14.20
C GLY A 329 -6.31 4.84 -15.17
#